data_AF-A0A9P8YIA1-F1
#
_entry.id   AF-A0A9P8YIA1-F1
#
_cell.length_a   1.000
_cell.length_b   1.000
_cell.length_c   1.000
_cell.angle_alpha   90.00
_cell.angle_beta   90.00
_cell.angle_gamma   90.00
#
_symmetry.space_group_name_H-M   'P 1'
#
loop_
_entity.id
_entity.type
_entity.pdbx_description
1 polymer ?
#
loop_
_entity_poly.entity_id
_entity_poly.type
_entity_poly.pdbx_seq_one_letter_code
_entity_poly.pdbx_strand_id
1 'polypeptide(L)'
;CTEVSQQWNQLVECTMLPANIRSSDPSILDALRSLYRLIHTPPSFIVARMAYIRLLDLFDTIEDIVKADRRKDKLYRRNGISTTRHNASIAIDLCISAFQISRSVVLETKRIARRWRRLAKPSVFFLMVYVEGPTEAAV
;
A
#
# COMPACT_ATOMS: atom_id res chain seq x y z
N CYS A 1 23.53 2.92 6.38
CA CYS A 1 22.63 3.27 5.25
C CYS A 1 22.42 2.13 4.25
N THR A 2 23.45 1.33 3.94
CA THR A 2 23.37 0.21 2.98
C THR A 2 22.31 -0.83 3.35
N GLU A 3 22.23 -1.21 4.63
CA GLU A 3 21.25 -2.18 5.11
C GLU A 3 19.79 -1.72 4.94
N VAL A 4 19.47 -0.49 5.34
CA VAL A 4 18.12 0.09 5.15
C VAL A 4 17.78 0.21 3.67
N SER A 5 18.75 0.55 2.82
CA SER A 5 18.56 0.57 1.36
C SER A 5 18.29 -0.81 0.80
N GLN A 6 18.98 -1.84 1.30
CA GLN A 6 18.76 -3.22 0.88
C GLN A 6 17.38 -3.72 1.33
N GLN A 7 16.98 -3.43 2.57
CA GLN A 7 15.65 -3.75 3.10
C GLN A 7 14.55 -3.05 2.31
N TRP A 8 14.75 -1.78 1.94
CA TRP A 8 13.82 -1.06 1.07
C TRP A 8 13.70 -1.70 -0.31
N ASN A 9 14.82 -2.02 -0.96
CA ASN A 9 14.81 -2.65 -2.28
C ASN A 9 14.12 -4.02 -2.25
N GLN A 10 14.44 -4.86 -1.27
CA GLN A 10 13.77 -6.15 -1.07
C GLN A 10 12.26 -5.99 -0.85
N LEU A 11 11.84 -5.00 -0.07
CA LEU A 11 10.44 -4.69 0.15
C LEU A 11 9.74 -4.31 -1.16
N VAL A 12 10.37 -3.44 -1.96
CA VAL A 12 9.84 -3.00 -3.25
C VAL A 12 9.72 -4.18 -4.21
N GLU A 13 10.75 -5.01 -4.33
CA GLU A 13 10.77 -6.20 -5.18
C GLU A 13 9.67 -7.20 -4.80
N CYS A 14 9.55 -7.54 -3.52
CA CYS A 14 8.53 -8.48 -3.02
C CYS A 14 7.09 -7.99 -3.18
N THR A 15 6.89 -6.69 -3.40
CA THR A 15 5.57 -6.06 -3.48
C THR A 15 5.36 -5.35 -4.82
N MET A 16 6.23 -5.61 -5.80
CA MET A 16 6.09 -5.10 -7.15
C MET A 16 5.03 -5.93 -7.88
N LEU A 17 4.03 -5.25 -8.41
CA LEU A 17 3.01 -5.90 -9.23
C LEU A 17 3.57 -6.12 -10.64
N PRO A 18 3.30 -7.27 -11.28
CA PRO A 18 3.68 -7.48 -12.67
C PRO A 18 3.05 -6.41 -13.57
N ALA A 19 3.74 -6.08 -14.66
CA ALA A 19 3.20 -5.17 -15.67
C ALA A 19 1.97 -5.79 -16.33
N ASN A 20 1.01 -4.95 -16.73
CA ASN A 20 -0.18 -5.32 -17.51
C ASN A 20 -1.18 -6.29 -16.83
N ILE A 21 -1.18 -6.38 -15.51
CA ILE A 21 -2.19 -7.15 -14.77
C ILE A 21 -3.54 -6.43 -14.75
N ARG A 22 -4.60 -7.19 -14.42
CA ARG A 22 -5.94 -6.67 -14.13
C ARG A 22 -6.13 -6.47 -12.62
N SER A 23 -7.10 -5.66 -12.24
CA SER A 23 -7.53 -5.42 -10.86
C SER A 23 -8.07 -6.67 -10.15
N SER A 24 -8.41 -7.72 -10.90
CA SER A 24 -8.80 -9.03 -10.39
C SER A 24 -7.62 -9.99 -10.19
N ASP A 25 -6.39 -9.57 -10.50
CA ASP A 25 -5.22 -10.44 -10.41
C ASP A 25 -4.89 -10.77 -8.94
N PRO A 26 -4.68 -12.06 -8.59
CA PRO A 26 -4.43 -12.47 -7.20
C PRO A 26 -3.14 -11.87 -6.63
N SER A 27 -2.15 -11.53 -7.47
CA SER A 27 -0.89 -10.90 -7.03
C SER A 27 -1.12 -9.60 -6.26
N ILE A 28 -2.21 -8.88 -6.53
CA ILE A 28 -2.61 -7.67 -5.79
C ILE A 28 -2.90 -8.01 -4.33
N LEU A 29 -3.68 -9.06 -4.07
CA LEU A 29 -4.02 -9.48 -2.72
C LEU A 29 -2.80 -10.01 -1.97
N ASP A 30 -1.91 -10.73 -2.67
CA ASP A 30 -0.69 -11.28 -2.06
C ASP A 30 0.32 -10.18 -1.68
N ALA A 31 0.49 -9.17 -2.55
CA ALA A 31 1.30 -7.99 -2.23
C ALA A 31 0.73 -7.21 -1.03
N LEU A 32 -0.60 -7.03 -0.99
CA LEU A 32 -1.28 -6.39 0.13
C LEU A 32 -1.07 -7.17 1.44
N ARG A 33 -1.32 -8.49 1.44
CA ARG A 33 -1.11 -9.34 2.62
C ARG A 33 0.33 -9.31 3.12
N SER A 34 1.30 -9.33 2.20
CA SER A 34 2.72 -9.26 2.55
C SER A 34 3.06 -7.94 3.27
N LEU A 35 2.55 -6.82 2.76
CA LEU A 35 2.71 -5.52 3.41
C LEU A 35 2.00 -5.44 4.76
N TYR A 36 0.79 -5.98 4.85
CA TYR A 36 0.04 -6.03 6.11
C TYR A 36 0.82 -6.79 7.18
N ARG A 37 1.37 -7.95 6.84
CA ARG A 37 2.24 -8.72 7.74
C ARG A 37 3.45 -7.88 8.18
N LEU A 38 4.13 -7.21 7.27
CA LEU A 38 5.30 -6.38 7.61
C LEU A 38 4.96 -5.15 8.46
N ILE A 39 3.73 -4.64 8.39
CA ILE A 39 3.26 -3.56 9.26
C ILE A 39 3.01 -4.08 10.69
N HIS A 40 2.47 -5.28 10.84
CA HIS A 40 2.04 -5.82 12.13
C HIS A 40 3.11 -6.67 12.85
N THR A 41 3.95 -7.38 12.10
CA THR A 41 5.07 -8.18 12.61
C THR A 41 6.38 -7.78 11.91
N PRO A 42 6.81 -6.52 12.04
CA PRO A 42 8.03 -6.05 11.41
C PRO A 42 9.28 -6.64 12.08
N PRO A 43 10.36 -6.93 11.33
CA PRO A 43 11.66 -7.24 11.92
C PRO A 43 12.31 -6.02 12.61
N SER A 44 11.88 -4.80 12.27
CA SER A 44 12.33 -3.56 12.91
C SER A 44 11.35 -2.41 12.69
N PHE A 45 11.38 -1.39 13.55
CA PHE A 45 10.49 -0.22 13.41
C PHE A 45 10.64 0.50 12.07
N ILE A 46 11.87 0.55 11.53
CA ILE A 46 12.09 1.19 10.22
C ILE A 46 11.44 0.40 9.09
N VAL A 47 11.45 -0.94 9.15
CA VAL A 47 10.76 -1.79 8.17
C VAL A 47 9.25 -1.60 8.24
N ALA A 48 8.67 -1.47 9.44
CA ALA A 48 7.24 -1.16 9.58
C ALA A 48 6.86 0.14 8.86
N ARG A 49 7.67 1.20 9.05
CA ARG A 49 7.46 2.52 8.43
C ARG A 49 7.65 2.49 6.92
N MET A 50 8.65 1.76 6.45
CA MET A 50 8.84 1.51 5.01
C MET A 50 7.64 0.76 4.41
N ALA A 51 7.12 -0.27 5.10
CA ALA A 51 5.94 -1.00 4.67
C ALA A 51 4.69 -0.11 4.59
N TYR A 52 4.50 0.82 5.54
CA TYR A 52 3.45 1.83 5.44
C TYR A 52 3.58 2.71 4.20
N ILE A 53 4.79 3.18 3.87
CA ILE A 53 5.01 4.00 2.67
C ILE A 53 4.71 3.18 1.42
N ARG A 54 5.27 1.97 1.34
CA ARG A 54 5.07 1.07 0.21
C ARG A 54 3.60 0.69 0.01
N LEU A 55 2.83 0.58 1.10
CA LEU A 55 1.39 0.38 1.04
C LEU A 55 0.67 1.53 0.32
N LEU A 56 1.06 2.79 0.53
CA LEU A 56 0.47 3.89 -0.22
C LEU A 56 0.84 3.85 -1.70
N ASP A 57 2.09 3.53 -2.02
CA ASP A 57 2.51 3.42 -3.41
C ASP A 57 1.76 2.29 -4.13
N LEU A 58 1.51 1.19 -3.42
CA LEU A 58 0.69 0.08 -3.91
C LEU A 58 -0.79 0.50 -4.08
N PHE A 59 -1.35 1.28 -3.15
CA PHE A 59 -2.69 1.87 -3.31
C PHE A 59 -2.79 2.72 -4.58
N ASP A 60 -1.84 3.63 -4.79
CA ASP A 60 -1.80 4.52 -5.95
C ASP A 60 -1.69 3.66 -7.24
N THR A 61 -0.87 2.61 -7.23
CA THR A 61 -0.75 1.64 -8.34
C THR A 61 -2.05 0.88 -8.62
N ILE A 62 -2.73 0.38 -7.60
CA ILE A 62 -4.01 -0.33 -7.74
C ILE A 62 -5.09 0.61 -8.30
N GLU A 63 -5.14 1.85 -7.83
CA GLU A 63 -6.09 2.85 -8.34
C GLU A 63 -5.87 3.12 -9.84
N ASP A 64 -4.62 3.11 -10.31
CA ASP A 64 -4.25 3.22 -11.72
C ASP A 64 -4.58 1.96 -12.53
N ILE A 65 -4.35 0.76 -12.00
CA ILE A 65 -4.76 -0.51 -12.64
C ILE A 65 -6.28 -0.54 -12.82
N VAL A 66 -7.05 -0.21 -11.77
CA VAL A 66 -8.52 -0.15 -11.83
C VAL A 66 -8.98 0.89 -12.87
N LYS A 67 -8.27 2.02 -12.97
CA LYS A 67 -8.54 3.05 -14.00
C LYS A 67 -8.28 2.52 -15.40
N ALA A 68 -7.19 1.79 -15.61
CA ALA A 68 -6.82 1.20 -16.89
C ALA A 68 -7.81 0.10 -17.30
N ASP A 69 -8.18 -0.80 -16.38
CA ASP A 69 -9.20 -1.82 -16.58
C ASP A 69 -10.52 -1.20 -16.99
N ARG A 70 -10.98 -0.15 -16.29
CA ARG A 70 -12.21 0.55 -16.64
C ARG A 70 -12.15 1.22 -18.00
N ARG A 71 -11.00 1.75 -18.41
CA ARG A 71 -10.85 2.33 -19.75
C ARG A 71 -10.98 1.24 -20.80
N LYS A 72 -10.30 0.10 -20.62
CA LYS A 72 -10.42 -1.07 -21.50
C LYS A 72 -11.85 -1.61 -21.51
N ASP A 73 -12.46 -1.80 -20.35
CA ASP A 73 -13.83 -2.29 -20.21
C ASP A 73 -14.85 -1.29 -20.74
N LYS A 74 -14.65 0.03 -20.65
CA LYS A 74 -15.52 1.04 -21.30
C LYS A 74 -15.40 0.99 -22.83
N LEU A 75 -14.23 0.62 -23.38
CA LEU A 75 -14.12 0.30 -24.80
C LEU A 75 -14.98 -0.93 -25.15
N TYR A 76 -15.11 -1.92 -24.24
CA TYR A 76 -16.04 -3.05 -24.39
C TYR A 76 -17.51 -2.72 -24.05
N ARG A 77 -17.78 -1.79 -23.10
CA ARG A 77 -19.09 -1.42 -22.54
C ARG A 77 -19.81 -0.32 -23.29
N ARG A 78 -19.35 0.08 -24.47
CA ARG A 78 -20.11 0.95 -25.38
C ARG A 78 -21.52 0.39 -25.68
N ASN A 79 -21.80 -0.86 -25.29
CA ASN A 79 -23.09 -1.54 -25.35
C ASN A 79 -23.93 -1.54 -24.05
N GLY A 80 -23.74 -0.60 -23.11
CA GLY A 80 -24.92 -0.03 -22.43
C GLY A 80 -25.16 -0.20 -20.92
N ILE A 81 -24.21 -0.61 -20.06
CA ILE A 81 -24.43 -0.53 -18.59
C ILE A 81 -23.13 -0.12 -17.88
N SER A 82 -23.09 1.08 -17.27
CA SER A 82 -21.94 1.56 -16.48
C SER A 82 -22.21 1.50 -14.99
N THR A 83 -21.43 0.73 -14.23
CA THR A 83 -21.49 0.68 -12.76
C THR A 83 -20.65 1.79 -12.11
N THR A 84 -21.30 2.61 -11.27
CA THR A 84 -20.84 3.89 -10.67
C THR A 84 -19.96 3.77 -9.41
N ARG A 85 -19.12 2.73 -9.27
CA ARG A 85 -18.16 2.67 -8.12
C ARG A 85 -16.97 3.61 -8.37
N HIS A 86 -16.34 4.23 -7.38
CA HIS A 86 -15.09 5.00 -7.56
C HIS A 86 -13.84 4.10 -7.42
N ASN A 87 -12.73 4.44 -8.07
CA ASN A 87 -11.49 3.64 -8.06
C ASN A 87 -10.92 3.48 -6.64
N ALA A 88 -10.86 4.58 -5.88
CA ALA A 88 -10.41 4.58 -4.49
C ALA A 88 -11.26 3.65 -3.60
N SER A 89 -12.56 3.53 -3.88
CA SER A 89 -13.41 2.56 -3.16
C SER A 89 -12.98 1.14 -3.47
N ILE A 90 -12.75 0.80 -4.74
CA ILE A 90 -12.30 -0.55 -5.14
C ILE A 90 -10.97 -0.92 -4.48
N ALA A 91 -10.00 0.00 -4.46
CA ALA A 91 -8.71 -0.25 -3.81
C ALA A 91 -8.86 -0.49 -2.29
N ILE A 92 -9.77 0.25 -1.61
CA ILE A 92 -10.10 0.00 -0.21
C ILE A 92 -10.77 -1.36 -0.02
N ASP A 93 -11.67 -1.74 -0.92
CA ASP A 93 -12.38 -3.02 -0.83
C ASP A 93 -11.43 -4.21 -1.05
N LEU A 94 -10.44 -4.06 -1.93
CA LEU A 94 -9.35 -5.02 -2.10
C LEU A 94 -8.52 -5.15 -0.81
N CYS A 95 -8.27 -4.05 -0.10
CA CYS A 95 -7.58 -4.10 1.19
C CYS A 95 -8.43 -4.76 2.29
N ILE A 96 -9.73 -4.48 2.34
CA ILE A 96 -10.66 -5.16 3.24
C ILE A 96 -10.61 -6.67 2.99
N SER A 97 -10.63 -7.08 1.72
CA SER A 97 -10.54 -8.49 1.33
C SER A 97 -9.16 -9.10 1.64
N ALA A 98 -8.07 -8.37 1.41
CA ALA A 98 -6.71 -8.86 1.66
C ALA A 98 -6.44 -9.01 3.16
N PHE A 99 -6.80 -8.00 3.95
CA PHE A 99 -6.47 -7.91 5.37
C PHE A 99 -7.52 -8.59 6.26
N GLN A 100 -8.73 -8.83 5.75
CA GLN A 100 -9.88 -9.33 6.52
C GLN A 100 -10.20 -8.42 7.72
N ILE A 101 -10.10 -7.10 7.52
CA ILE A 101 -10.37 -6.08 8.54
C ILE A 101 -11.45 -5.11 8.10
N SER A 102 -11.99 -4.34 9.04
CA SER A 102 -13.02 -3.35 8.77
C SER A 102 -12.50 -2.17 7.95
N ARG A 103 -13.42 -1.51 7.24
CA ARG A 103 -13.13 -0.30 6.45
C ARG A 103 -12.48 0.81 7.29
N SER A 104 -12.92 0.98 8.54
CA SER A 104 -12.35 2.01 9.44
C SER A 104 -10.88 1.75 9.74
N VAL A 105 -10.48 0.48 9.92
CA VAL A 105 -9.06 0.14 10.15
C VAL A 105 -8.25 0.42 8.89
N VAL A 106 -8.72 0.03 7.70
CA VAL A 106 -8.02 0.34 6.43
C VAL A 106 -7.81 1.85 6.27
N LEU A 107 -8.81 2.66 6.60
CA LEU A 107 -8.71 4.12 6.52
C LEU A 107 -7.69 4.68 7.52
N GLU A 108 -7.64 4.15 8.74
CA GLU A 108 -6.65 4.57 9.73
C GLU A 108 -5.24 4.12 9.33
N THR A 109 -5.07 2.91 8.81
CA THR A 109 -3.81 2.44 8.21
C THR A 109 -3.34 3.40 7.11
N LYS A 110 -4.25 3.82 6.22
CA LYS A 110 -3.97 4.81 5.17
C LYS A 110 -3.59 6.18 5.76
N ARG A 111 -4.21 6.59 6.88
CA ARG A 111 -3.89 7.84 7.59
C ARG A 111 -2.48 7.82 8.18
N ILE A 112 -2.12 6.73 8.87
CA ILE A 112 -0.79 6.51 9.44
C ILE A 112 0.26 6.49 8.34
N ALA A 113 -0.01 5.76 7.26
CA ALA A 113 0.87 5.70 6.10
C ALA A 113 1.13 7.08 5.48
N ARG A 114 0.10 7.93 5.39
CA ARG A 114 0.25 9.31 4.88
C ARG A 114 1.10 10.16 5.79
N ARG A 115 1.06 9.94 7.10
CA ARG A 115 1.94 10.61 8.05
C ARG A 115 3.40 10.20 7.81
N TRP A 116 3.68 8.91 7.70
CA TRP A 116 5.03 8.42 7.40
C TRP A 116 5.55 8.89 6.06
N ARG A 117 4.74 8.84 4.99
CA ARG A 117 5.12 9.35 3.68
C ARG A 117 5.45 10.84 3.69
N ARG A 118 4.78 11.64 4.53
CA ARG A 118 5.10 13.06 4.71
C ARG A 118 6.44 13.27 5.44
N LEU A 119 6.69 12.51 6.50
CA LEU A 119 7.95 12.57 7.25
C LEU A 119 9.15 12.05 6.45
N ALA A 120 8.92 11.12 5.53
CA ALA A 120 9.92 10.59 4.63
C ALA A 120 10.19 11.49 3.41
N LYS A 121 9.56 12.67 3.25
CA LYS A 121 9.96 13.57 2.16
C LYS A 121 11.29 14.23 2.51
N PRO A 122 12.32 14.23 1.64
CA PRO A 122 12.41 13.84 0.22
C PRO A 122 12.89 12.39 -0.09
N SER A 123 13.19 11.56 0.92
CA SER A 123 13.62 10.18 0.72
C SER A 123 13.22 9.26 1.88
N VAL A 124 12.92 7.98 1.58
CA VAL A 124 12.60 6.96 2.61
C VAL A 124 13.67 6.87 3.71
N PHE A 125 14.91 7.23 3.38
CA PHE A 125 16.04 7.24 4.32
C PHE A 125 15.93 8.31 5.42
N PHE A 126 15.10 9.35 5.24
CA PHE A 126 14.81 10.30 6.33
C PHE A 126 14.09 9.64 7.51
N LEU A 127 13.49 8.46 7.31
CA LEU A 127 12.96 7.66 8.42
C LEU A 127 14.02 7.19 9.41
N MET A 128 15.31 7.16 9.01
CA MET A 128 16.42 6.81 9.91
C MET A 128 16.57 7.82 11.06
N VAL A 129 16.23 9.09 10.85
CA VAL A 129 16.28 10.13 11.89
C VAL A 129 15.28 9.85 13.02
N TYR A 130 14.22 9.09 12.73
CA TYR A 130 13.18 8.74 13.68
C TYR A 130 13.40 7.36 14.33
N VAL A 131 14.56 6.72 14.12
CA VAL A 131 14.88 5.39 14.68
C VAL A 131 15.18 5.46 16.17
N GLU A 132 15.63 6.62 16.66
CA GLU A 132 15.82 6.88 18.09
C GLU A 132 14.76 7.87 18.60
N GLY A 133 13.84 7.35 19.39
CA GLY A 133 12.86 8.13 20.09
C GLY A 133 12.07 7.21 21.01
N PRO A 134 12.48 7.07 22.28
CA PRO A 134 11.60 6.48 23.28
C PRO A 134 10.47 7.48 23.50
N THR A 135 9.28 7.22 22.96
CA THR A 135 8.07 7.82 23.54
C THR A 135 7.77 7.06 24.81
N GLU A 136 8.37 7.58 25.88
CA GLU A 136 7.74 7.84 27.18
C GLU A 136 7.04 6.67 27.86
N ALA A 137 7.60 6.34 29.02
CA ALA A 137 6.86 5.83 30.16
C ALA A 137 5.46 6.47 30.25
N ALA A 138 4.42 5.65 30.13
CA ALA A 138 3.12 5.98 30.71
C ALA A 138 3.09 5.32 32.08
N VAL A 139 3.31 6.17 33.08
CA VAL A 139 2.84 6.04 34.47
C VAL A 139 1.33 5.81 34.48
#